data_AF-A0A523RZ16-F1
#
_entry.id   AF-A0A523RZ16-F1
#
_cell.length_a   1.000
_cell.length_b   1.000
_cell.length_c   1.000
_cell.angle_alpha   90.00
_cell.angle_beta   90.00
_cell.angle_gamma   90.00
#
_symmetry.space_group_name_H-M   'P 1'
#
loop_
_entity.id
_entity.type
_entity.pdbx_description
1 polymer ?
#
loop_
_entity_poly.entity_id
_entity_poly.type
_entity_poly.pdbx_seq_one_letter_code
_entity_poly.pdbx_strand_id
1 'polypeptide(L)'
;MTSTSELKEDTPDQPSLRDELLGRFEREKHGLKNREISVMTRMSTDIVETLDALVELEIFKSRSEAVAAFVERMIVARMELFVEIKNQASDITKKREAAKHLAFKAIKSDSK
;
A
#
# COMPACT_ATOMS: atom_id res chain seq x y z
N MET A 1 3.13 1.70 62.59
CA MET A 1 2.54 0.67 61.72
C MET A 1 2.01 1.37 60.49
N THR A 2 2.72 1.13 59.40
CA THR A 2 2.47 1.52 58.02
C THR A 2 1.09 1.07 57.56
N SER A 3 0.40 1.90 56.78
CA SER A 3 -0.30 1.44 55.57
C SER A 3 -0.55 2.65 54.67
N THR A 4 0.28 2.68 53.64
CA THR A 4 0.35 3.64 52.55
C THR A 4 -0.91 3.57 51.70
N SER A 5 -1.42 4.75 51.36
CA SER A 5 -2.43 5.02 50.34
C SER A 5 -1.97 4.52 48.96
N GLU A 6 -2.67 3.54 48.39
CA GLU A 6 -2.55 3.19 46.98
C GLU A 6 -3.47 4.10 46.15
N LEU A 7 -2.87 5.08 45.48
CA LEU A 7 -3.49 5.82 44.40
C LEU A 7 -3.57 4.89 43.19
N LYS A 8 -4.78 4.47 42.84
CA LYS A 8 -5.08 3.79 41.59
C LYS A 8 -5.08 4.85 40.49
N GLU A 9 -4.02 4.92 39.70
CA GLU A 9 -3.96 5.76 38.51
C GLU A 9 -4.96 5.23 37.48
N ASP A 10 -6.05 5.98 37.31
CA ASP A 10 -7.07 5.78 36.29
C ASP A 10 -6.51 6.35 34.97
N THR A 11 -5.76 5.55 34.21
CA THR A 11 -5.37 5.93 32.85
C THR A 11 -6.62 5.99 31.98
N PRO A 12 -6.98 7.17 31.42
CA PRO A 12 -8.16 7.29 30.58
C PRO A 12 -8.00 6.41 29.33
N ASP A 13 -9.07 5.67 29.03
CA ASP A 13 -9.27 4.81 27.86
C ASP A 13 -9.14 5.64 26.58
N GLN A 14 -7.89 5.93 26.19
CA GLN A 14 -7.58 6.45 24.86
C GLN A 14 -7.88 5.31 23.90
N PRO A 15 -8.76 5.50 22.89
CA PRO A 15 -8.85 4.53 21.81
C PRO A 15 -7.44 4.38 21.26
N SER A 16 -6.90 3.16 21.34
CA SER A 16 -5.48 2.97 21.05
C SER A 16 -5.24 3.42 19.61
N LEU A 17 -4.09 4.03 19.32
CA LEU A 17 -3.69 4.35 17.94
C LEU A 17 -3.84 3.11 17.04
N ARG A 18 -3.62 1.93 17.62
CA ARG A 18 -3.89 0.63 17.04
C ARG A 18 -5.36 0.46 16.67
N ASP A 19 -6.32 0.78 17.52
CA ASP A 19 -7.75 0.71 17.21
C ASP A 19 -8.19 1.73 16.16
N GLU A 20 -7.59 2.93 16.10
CA GLU A 20 -7.88 3.88 15.02
C GLU A 20 -7.32 3.40 13.67
N LEU A 21 -6.12 2.81 13.68
CA LEU A 21 -5.48 2.26 12.49
C LEU A 21 -6.19 0.97 12.02
N LEU A 22 -6.34 -0.02 12.90
CA LEU A 22 -6.99 -1.31 12.64
C LEU A 22 -8.51 -1.16 12.43
N GLY A 23 -9.18 -0.27 13.16
CA GLY A 23 -10.61 -0.02 13.01
C GLY A 23 -11.02 0.58 11.67
N ARG A 24 -10.06 1.11 10.88
CA ARG A 24 -10.24 1.43 9.45
C ARG A 24 -10.05 0.19 8.57
N PHE A 25 -9.08 -0.68 8.89
CA PHE A 25 -8.83 -1.92 8.15
C PHE A 25 -9.93 -2.98 8.33
N GLU A 26 -10.53 -3.10 9.52
CA GLU A 26 -11.57 -4.10 9.78
C GLU A 26 -12.94 -3.72 9.18
N ARG A 27 -13.23 -2.42 9.03
CA ARG A 27 -14.46 -1.97 8.36
C ARG A 27 -14.49 -2.34 6.88
N GLU A 28 -13.35 -2.58 6.27
CA GLU A 28 -13.23 -3.06 4.90
C GLU A 28 -12.86 -4.55 4.87
N LYS A 29 -13.86 -5.42 5.10
CA LYS A 29 -13.84 -6.86 4.76
C LYS A 29 -13.54 -7.17 3.27
N HIS A 30 -13.04 -6.20 2.51
CA HIS A 30 -12.63 -6.30 1.11
C HIS A 30 -11.10 -6.49 0.95
N GLY A 31 -10.28 -6.25 1.98
CA GLY A 31 -8.81 -6.16 1.83
C GLY A 31 -8.00 -7.44 2.05
N LEU A 32 -8.58 -8.49 2.65
CA LEU A 32 -7.82 -9.71 3.04
C LEU A 32 -7.97 -10.89 2.06
N LYS A 33 -9.00 -10.91 1.22
CA LYS A 33 -9.29 -12.08 0.36
C LYS A 33 -8.50 -12.13 -0.95
N ASN A 34 -7.86 -11.03 -1.37
CA ASN A 34 -7.23 -10.93 -2.70
C ASN A 34 -5.75 -10.48 -2.64
N ARG A 35 -5.01 -10.74 -1.56
CA ARG A 35 -3.55 -10.50 -1.50
C ARG A 35 -2.79 -11.63 -2.20
N GLU A 36 -3.10 -11.89 -3.47
CA GLU A 36 -2.47 -12.98 -4.25
C GLU A 36 -1.17 -12.54 -4.93
N ILE A 37 -0.97 -11.23 -5.12
CA ILE A 37 0.16 -10.71 -5.90
C ILE A 37 1.26 -10.20 -4.95
N SER A 38 2.41 -10.88 -4.96
CA SER A 38 3.61 -10.42 -4.27
C SER A 38 4.42 -9.46 -5.14
N VAL A 39 4.88 -8.36 -4.55
CA VAL A 39 5.77 -7.39 -5.19
C VAL A 39 7.04 -7.31 -4.37
N MET A 40 8.18 -7.60 -4.99
CA MET A 40 9.51 -7.44 -4.39
C MET A 40 10.05 -6.07 -4.78
N THR A 41 10.49 -5.28 -3.81
CA THR A 41 11.04 -3.94 -4.05
C THR A 41 12.31 -3.71 -3.24
N ARG A 42 13.14 -2.77 -3.70
CA ARG A 42 14.30 -2.26 -2.95
C ARG A 42 13.89 -0.99 -2.22
N MET A 43 14.26 -0.88 -0.95
CA MET A 43 13.98 0.29 -0.11
C MET A 43 15.27 0.76 0.55
N SER A 44 15.34 2.03 0.94
CA SER A 44 16.47 2.54 1.72
C SER A 44 16.48 1.92 3.12
N THR A 45 17.66 1.85 3.72
CA THR A 45 17.86 1.34 5.09
C THR A 45 16.96 2.07 6.08
N ASP A 46 16.94 3.40 6.06
CA ASP A 46 16.15 4.23 6.96
C ASP A 46 14.64 3.90 6.94
N ILE A 47 14.10 3.59 5.75
CA ILE A 47 12.69 3.20 5.63
C ILE A 47 12.48 1.80 6.22
N VAL A 48 13.39 0.87 5.97
CA VAL A 48 13.30 -0.49 6.54
C VAL A 48 13.36 -0.44 8.07
N GLU A 49 14.27 0.35 8.64
CA GLU A 49 14.38 0.55 10.09
C GLU A 49 13.10 1.16 10.68
N THR A 50 12.49 2.12 9.99
CA THR A 50 11.19 2.68 10.39
C THR A 50 10.10 1.60 10.37
N LEU A 51 10.06 0.75 9.34
CA LEU A 51 9.10 -0.36 9.27
C LEU A 51 9.34 -1.39 10.37
N ASP A 52 10.60 -1.66 10.70
CA ASP A 52 10.98 -2.55 11.80
C ASP A 52 10.48 -2.04 13.14
N ALA A 53 10.69 -0.76 13.44
CA ALA A 53 10.17 -0.15 14.66
C ALA A 53 8.63 -0.27 14.77
N LEU A 54 7.91 -0.10 13.66
CA LEU A 54 6.45 -0.24 13.65
C LEU A 54 5.99 -1.69 13.87
N VAL A 55 6.78 -2.67 13.46
CA VAL A 55 6.49 -4.10 13.70
C VAL A 55 6.86 -4.49 15.13
N GLU A 56 8.01 -4.02 15.63
CA GLU A 56 8.49 -4.27 16.99
C GLU A 56 7.53 -3.71 18.04
N LEU A 57 6.91 -2.55 17.76
CA LEU A 57 5.86 -1.95 18.59
C LEU A 57 4.49 -2.62 18.42
N GLU A 58 4.40 -3.74 17.70
CA GLU A 58 3.17 -4.49 17.42
C GLU A 58 2.04 -3.68 16.75
N ILE A 59 2.38 -2.55 16.12
CA ILE A 59 1.42 -1.73 15.35
C ILE A 59 1.01 -2.49 14.09
N PHE A 60 1.97 -3.15 13.44
CA PHE A 60 1.74 -4.08 12.33
C PHE A 60 2.32 -5.45 12.64
N LYS A 61 1.71 -6.51 12.09
CA LYS A 61 2.17 -7.90 12.27
C LYS A 61 3.40 -8.22 11.44
N SER A 62 3.68 -7.46 10.39
CA SER A 62 4.83 -7.65 9.52
C SER A 62 5.17 -6.39 8.72
N ARG A 63 6.41 -6.32 8.20
CA ARG A 63 6.85 -5.21 7.33
C ARG A 63 6.00 -5.12 6.05
N SER A 64 5.62 -6.27 5.49
CA SER A 64 4.80 -6.31 4.27
C SER A 64 3.38 -5.80 4.52
N GLU A 65 2.82 -6.04 5.71
CA GLU A 65 1.54 -5.45 6.11
C GLU A 65 1.64 -3.94 6.26
N ALA A 66 2.69 -3.43 6.92
CA ALA A 66 2.94 -2.00 7.06
C ALA A 66 3.07 -1.30 5.69
N VAL A 67 3.89 -1.86 4.79
CA VAL A 67 4.05 -1.33 3.43
C VAL A 67 2.74 -1.34 2.66
N ALA A 68 2.00 -2.46 2.70
CA ALA A 68 0.71 -2.56 2.02
C ALA A 68 -0.27 -1.48 2.53
N ALA A 69 -0.36 -1.31 3.85
CA ALA A 69 -1.20 -0.29 4.48
C ALA A 69 -0.86 1.13 4.03
N PHE A 70 0.43 1.50 4.02
CA PHE A 70 0.86 2.83 3.58
C PHE A 70 0.61 3.07 2.09
N VAL A 71 0.92 2.09 1.24
CA VAL A 71 0.72 2.18 -0.21
C VAL A 71 -0.77 2.28 -0.54
N GLU A 72 -1.61 1.44 0.07
CA GLU A 72 -3.06 1.46 -0.10
C GLU A 72 -3.63 2.82 0.29
N ARG A 73 -3.26 3.35 1.47
CA ARG A 73 -3.71 4.67 1.92
C ARG A 73 -3.33 5.78 0.94
N MET A 74 -2.11 5.73 0.39
CA MET A 74 -1.64 6.71 -0.58
C MET A 74 -2.44 6.62 -1.89
N ILE A 75 -2.67 5.42 -2.40
CA ILE A 75 -3.43 5.21 -3.64
C ILE A 75 -4.89 5.63 -3.45
N VAL A 76 -5.55 5.18 -2.37
CA VAL A 76 -6.95 5.48 -2.09
C VAL A 76 -7.17 6.98 -1.93
N ALA A 77 -6.26 7.69 -1.26
CA ALA A 77 -6.35 9.15 -1.09
C ALA A 77 -6.33 9.94 -2.42
N ARG A 78 -5.89 9.32 -3.52
CA ARG A 78 -5.76 9.95 -4.85
C ARG A 78 -6.23 9.02 -5.97
N MET A 79 -7.24 8.19 -5.69
CA MET A 79 -7.64 7.09 -6.56
C MET A 79 -7.98 7.55 -7.99
N GLU A 80 -8.66 8.69 -8.13
CA GLU A 80 -9.04 9.25 -9.44
C GLU A 80 -7.81 9.53 -10.31
N LEU A 81 -6.78 10.16 -9.77
CA LEU A 81 -5.52 10.41 -10.49
C LEU A 81 -4.82 9.11 -10.89
N PHE A 82 -4.81 8.11 -10.00
CA PHE A 82 -4.26 6.80 -10.35
C PHE A 82 -5.07 6.06 -11.41
N VAL A 83 -6.39 6.24 -11.46
CA VAL A 83 -7.24 5.74 -12.55
C VAL A 83 -6.88 6.43 -13.86
N GLU A 84 -6.71 7.75 -13.87
CA GLU A 84 -6.26 8.48 -15.06
C GLU A 84 -4.88 8.02 -15.55
N ILE A 85 -3.92 7.84 -14.63
CA ILE A 85 -2.59 7.30 -14.95
C ILE A 85 -2.71 5.92 -15.61
N LYS A 86 -3.55 5.02 -15.07
CA LYS A 86 -3.79 3.70 -15.66
C LYS A 86 -4.37 3.80 -17.07
N ASN A 87 -5.34 4.70 -17.28
CA ASN A 87 -5.95 4.92 -18.59
C ASN A 87 -4.93 5.42 -19.61
N GLN A 88 -4.11 6.42 -19.24
CA GLN A 88 -3.05 6.94 -20.09
C GLN A 88 -2.00 5.86 -20.44
N ALA A 89 -1.59 5.04 -19.48
CA ALA A 89 -0.66 3.94 -19.72
C ALA A 89 -1.22 2.90 -20.72
N SER A 90 -2.52 2.61 -20.63
CA SER A 90 -3.22 1.73 -21.58
C SER A 90 -3.23 2.31 -22.99
N ASP A 91 -3.54 3.60 -23.12
CA ASP A 91 -3.60 4.27 -24.42
C ASP A 91 -2.22 4.40 -25.08
N ILE A 92 -1.17 4.66 -24.30
CA ILE A 92 0.22 4.63 -24.78
C ILE A 92 0.54 3.25 -25.34
N THR A 93 0.13 2.18 -24.66
CA THR A 93 0.37 0.80 -25.09
C THR A 93 -0.34 0.52 -26.42
N LYS A 94 -1.62 0.89 -26.54
CA LYS A 94 -2.38 0.75 -27.80
C LYS A 94 -1.73 1.50 -28.96
N LYS A 95 -1.34 2.77 -28.74
CA LYS A 95 -0.66 3.59 -29.76
C LYS A 95 0.67 2.96 -30.18
N ARG A 96 1.45 2.46 -29.22
CA ARG A 96 2.72 1.77 -29.50
C ARG A 96 2.51 0.52 -30.36
N GLU A 97 1.53 -0.30 -30.04
CA GLU A 97 1.22 -1.51 -30.82
C GLU A 97 0.70 -1.16 -32.23
N ALA A 98 -0.16 -0.15 -32.36
CA ALA A 98 -0.62 0.32 -33.67
C ALA A 98 0.55 0.81 -34.54
N ALA A 99 1.49 1.57 -33.97
CA ALA A 99 2.67 2.04 -34.67
C ALA A 99 3.58 0.88 -35.13
N LYS A 100 3.82 -0.12 -34.25
CA LYS A 100 4.55 -1.36 -34.63
C LYS A 100 3.88 -2.07 -35.81
N HIS A 101 2.55 -2.15 -35.80
CA HIS A 101 1.79 -2.80 -36.85
C HIS A 101 1.90 -2.07 -38.19
N LEU A 102 1.87 -0.72 -38.17
CA LEU A 102 2.10 0.10 -39.36
C LEU A 102 3.53 -0.08 -39.91
N ALA A 103 4.54 -0.06 -39.04
CA ALA A 103 5.92 -0.30 -39.43
C ALA A 103 6.10 -1.68 -40.07
N PHE A 104 5.50 -2.72 -39.50
CA PHE A 104 5.52 -4.06 -40.07
C PHE A 104 4.87 -4.12 -41.47
N LYS A 105 3.74 -3.44 -41.66
CA LYS A 105 3.08 -3.35 -42.97
C LYS A 105 3.96 -2.66 -44.01
N ALA A 106 4.56 -1.53 -43.65
CA ALA A 106 5.44 -0.76 -44.55
C ALA A 106 6.65 -1.60 -45.03
N ILE A 107 7.30 -2.33 -44.11
CA ILE A 107 8.46 -3.17 -44.45
C ILE A 107 8.03 -4.35 -45.34
N LYS A 108 6.87 -4.96 -45.09
CA LYS A 108 6.38 -6.09 -45.91
C LYS A 108 5.84 -5.68 -47.27
N SER A 109 5.30 -4.47 -47.44
CA SER A 109 4.80 -4.00 -48.73
C SER A 109 5.92 -3.79 -49.74
N ASP A 110 7.14 -3.51 -49.30
CA ASP A 110 8.33 -3.34 -50.16
C ASP A 110 8.99 -4.68 -50.56
N SER A 111 8.50 -5.81 -50.06
CA SER A 111 9.05 -7.15 -50.34
C SER A 111 8.25 -7.96 -51.40
N LYS A 112 7.39 -7.30 -52.18
CA LYS A 112 6.68 -7.86 -53.35
C LYS A 112 7.04 -7.07 -54.59
#